data_AF-A0A6L8LUI8-F1
#
_entry.id   AF-A0A6L8LUI8-F1
#
_cell.length_a   1.000
_cell.length_b   1.000
_cell.length_c   1.000
_cell.angle_alpha   90.00
_cell.angle_beta   90.00
_cell.angle_gamma   90.00
#
_symmetry.space_group_name_H-M   'P 1'
#
loop_
_entity.id
_entity.type
_entity.pdbx_description
1 polymer ?
#
loop_
_entity_poly.entity_id
_entity_poly.type
_entity_poly.pdbx_seq_one_letter_code
_entity_poly.pdbx_strand_id
1 'polypeptide(L)'
;MNEYHHLIKQHETEVNRLHAEVREAFGRSDQSKHARRDWELAAKRFREHKSEVDYLVERCMTEDIGNDGELRAFTFSYVKSDPYFFRSGYILERLLRRIKKLDLSETEKILIQELILKRIDTNALRNFRDMCRLIPMIETEGFSNKIAARLRSDEPSIRHRAEFAALYFPIRGKARGVGFEMA
;
A
#
# COMPACT_ATOMS: atom_id res chain seq x y z
N MET A 1 1.47 -7.50 15.36
CA MET A 1 0.79 -7.15 14.08
C MET A 1 1.47 -7.81 12.89
N ASN A 2 1.23 -9.11 12.69
CA ASN A 2 1.54 -9.84 11.45
C ASN A 2 0.52 -10.98 11.23
N GLU A 3 -0.64 -10.89 11.88
CA GLU A 3 -1.58 -11.99 12.06
C GLU A 3 -2.16 -12.47 10.73
N TYR A 4 -2.33 -11.56 9.78
CA TYR A 4 -2.88 -11.87 8.45
C TYR A 4 -1.80 -12.01 7.37
N HIS A 5 -0.50 -11.94 7.72
CA HIS A 5 0.58 -11.95 6.72
C HIS A 5 0.55 -13.22 5.84
N HIS A 6 0.41 -14.38 6.48
CA HIS A 6 0.33 -15.66 5.77
C HIS A 6 -0.87 -15.70 4.81
N LEU A 7 -2.05 -15.26 5.29
CA LEU A 7 -3.27 -15.20 4.49
C LEU A 7 -3.11 -14.28 3.26
N ILE A 8 -2.52 -13.10 3.46
CA ILE A 8 -2.25 -12.14 2.38
C ILE A 8 -1.26 -12.72 1.36
N LYS A 9 -0.22 -13.43 1.81
CA LYS A 9 0.76 -14.08 0.92
C LYS A 9 0.18 -15.24 0.14
N GLN A 10 -0.70 -16.04 0.75
CA GLN A 10 -1.42 -17.09 0.04
C GLN A 10 -2.34 -16.52 -1.03
N HIS A 11 -3.09 -15.47 -0.71
CA HIS A 11 -3.93 -14.77 -1.69
C HIS A 11 -3.11 -14.18 -2.83
N GLU A 12 -2.00 -13.49 -2.53
CA GLU A 12 -1.08 -12.97 -3.55
C GLU A 12 -0.60 -14.06 -4.50
N THR A 13 -0.17 -15.20 -3.95
CA THR A 13 0.32 -16.35 -4.74
C THR A 13 -0.77 -16.89 -5.66
N GLU A 14 -1.97 -17.10 -5.13
CA GLU A 14 -3.08 -17.71 -5.87
C GLU A 14 -3.61 -16.78 -6.97
N VAL A 15 -3.79 -15.50 -6.67
CA VAL A 15 -4.23 -14.51 -7.66
C VAL A 15 -3.19 -14.37 -8.77
N ASN A 16 -1.89 -14.38 -8.44
CA ASN A 16 -0.83 -14.33 -9.45
C ASN A 16 -0.81 -15.58 -10.33
N ARG A 17 -1.01 -16.77 -9.74
CA ARG A 17 -1.12 -18.03 -10.49
C ARG A 17 -2.29 -17.99 -11.47
N LEU A 18 -3.49 -17.66 -11.00
CA LEU A 18 -4.68 -17.59 -11.84
C LEU A 18 -4.55 -16.51 -12.93
N HIS A 19 -3.95 -15.36 -12.61
CA HIS A 19 -3.69 -14.31 -13.58
C HIS A 19 -2.69 -14.75 -14.66
N ALA A 20 -1.65 -15.50 -14.30
CA ALA A 20 -0.70 -16.08 -15.24
C ALA A 20 -1.38 -17.08 -16.19
N GLU A 21 -2.22 -17.98 -15.67
CA GLU A 21 -3.00 -18.91 -16.50
C GLU A 21 -3.86 -18.21 -17.54
N VAL A 22 -4.53 -17.12 -17.15
CA VAL A 22 -5.33 -16.31 -18.08
C VAL A 22 -4.46 -15.75 -19.20
N ARG A 23 -3.28 -15.19 -18.86
CA ARG A 23 -2.37 -14.61 -19.85
C ARG A 23 -1.81 -15.66 -20.81
N GLU A 24 -1.42 -16.82 -20.29
CA GLU A 24 -0.90 -17.93 -21.10
C GLU A 24 -1.96 -18.53 -22.03
N ALA A 25 -3.18 -18.71 -21.54
CA ALA A 25 -4.29 -19.20 -22.35
C ALA A 25 -4.70 -18.17 -23.41
N PHE A 26 -4.73 -16.88 -23.05
CA PHE A 26 -5.04 -15.80 -23.98
C PHE A 26 -4.05 -15.77 -25.16
N GLY A 27 -2.75 -15.90 -24.90
CA GLY A 27 -1.70 -15.89 -25.93
C GLY A 27 -1.82 -16.99 -26.98
N ARG A 28 -2.60 -18.04 -26.73
CA ARG A 28 -2.88 -19.14 -27.66
C ARG A 28 -4.34 -19.20 -28.12
N SER A 29 -5.19 -18.29 -27.64
CA SER A 29 -6.66 -18.42 -27.73
C SER A 29 -7.21 -18.42 -29.16
N ASP A 30 -6.51 -17.80 -30.11
CA ASP A 30 -6.92 -17.71 -31.52
C ASP A 30 -6.45 -18.93 -32.35
N GLN A 31 -5.72 -19.87 -31.76
CA GLN A 31 -5.18 -21.04 -32.48
C GLN A 31 -6.23 -22.11 -32.77
N SER A 32 -7.28 -22.22 -31.96
CA SER A 32 -8.37 -23.17 -32.16
C SER A 32 -9.59 -22.87 -31.29
N LYS A 33 -10.72 -23.49 -31.60
CA LYS A 33 -11.91 -23.47 -30.73
C LYS A 33 -11.62 -24.07 -29.34
N HIS A 34 -10.71 -25.04 -29.24
CA HIS A 34 -10.30 -25.61 -27.96
C HIS A 34 -9.50 -24.58 -27.14
N ALA A 35 -8.51 -23.94 -27.75
CA ALA A 35 -7.69 -22.92 -27.10
C ALA A 35 -8.54 -21.72 -26.64
N ARG A 36 -9.57 -21.35 -27.41
CA ARG A 36 -10.55 -20.33 -26.99
C ARG A 36 -11.30 -20.75 -25.73
N ARG A 37 -11.77 -22.00 -25.66
CA ARG A 37 -12.45 -22.55 -24.46
C ARG A 37 -11.53 -22.59 -23.24
N ASP A 38 -10.26 -22.96 -23.42
CA ASP A 38 -9.27 -22.98 -22.34
C ASP A 38 -9.09 -21.58 -21.74
N TRP A 39 -9.01 -20.56 -22.59
CA TRP A 39 -8.96 -19.17 -22.14
C TRP A 39 -10.24 -18.74 -21.41
N GLU A 40 -11.42 -19.08 -21.92
CA GLU A 40 -12.69 -18.78 -21.26
C GLU A 40 -12.79 -19.43 -19.87
N LEU A 41 -12.35 -20.67 -19.74
CA LEU A 41 -12.29 -21.39 -18.46
C LEU A 41 -11.29 -20.76 -17.50
N ALA A 42 -10.07 -20.43 -17.94
CA ALA A 42 -9.08 -19.75 -17.11
C ALA A 42 -9.60 -18.38 -16.64
N ALA A 43 -10.22 -17.61 -17.55
CA ALA A 43 -10.79 -16.30 -17.22
C ALA A 43 -11.98 -16.43 -16.26
N LYS A 44 -12.79 -17.49 -16.37
CA LYS A 44 -13.85 -17.80 -15.42
C LYS A 44 -13.27 -18.10 -14.03
N ARG A 45 -12.29 -19.01 -13.93
CA ARG A 45 -11.61 -19.33 -12.66
C ARG A 45 -11.03 -18.10 -11.98
N PHE A 46 -10.37 -17.22 -12.74
CA PHE A 46 -9.82 -15.98 -12.20
C PHE A 46 -10.89 -15.02 -11.68
N ARG A 47 -11.98 -14.82 -12.42
CA ARG A 47 -13.06 -13.90 -11.99
C ARG A 47 -13.87 -14.40 -10.81
N GLU A 48 -14.08 -15.71 -10.73
CA GLU A 48 -14.87 -16.35 -9.69
C GLU A 48 -14.07 -16.67 -8.42
N HIS A 49 -12.73 -16.55 -8.48
CA HIS A 49 -11.90 -16.70 -7.29
C HIS A 49 -12.31 -15.69 -6.22
N LYS A 50 -12.54 -16.20 -5.02
CA LYS A 50 -12.83 -15.45 -3.80
C LYS A 50 -12.00 -16.05 -2.67
N SER A 51 -11.51 -15.18 -1.82
CA SER A 51 -10.73 -15.54 -0.65
C SER A 51 -11.17 -14.73 0.57
N GLU A 52 -10.71 -15.15 1.73
CA GLU A 52 -10.88 -14.40 2.98
C GLU A 52 -10.31 -12.98 2.89
N VAL A 53 -9.24 -12.76 2.11
CA VAL A 53 -8.68 -11.42 1.89
C VAL A 53 -9.68 -10.53 1.16
N ASP A 54 -10.40 -11.05 0.16
CA ASP A 54 -11.42 -10.27 -0.56
C ASP A 54 -12.58 -9.89 0.37
N TYR A 55 -12.97 -10.81 1.26
CA TYR A 55 -14.00 -10.57 2.25
C TYR A 55 -13.57 -9.49 3.27
N LEU A 56 -12.39 -9.62 3.86
CA LEU A 56 -11.85 -8.64 4.81
C LEU A 56 -11.61 -7.28 4.16
N VAL A 57 -11.14 -7.24 2.90
CA VAL A 57 -11.02 -5.99 2.15
C VAL A 57 -12.38 -5.32 2.02
N GLU A 58 -13.43 -6.05 1.64
CA GLU A 58 -14.76 -5.47 1.51
C GLU A 58 -15.29 -4.94 2.84
N ARG A 59 -15.14 -5.71 3.93
CA ARG A 59 -15.48 -5.26 5.29
C ARG A 59 -14.75 -4.00 5.69
N CYS A 60 -13.45 -3.88 5.43
CA CYS A 60 -12.69 -2.65 5.72
C CYS A 60 -13.23 -1.41 5.00
N MET A 61 -13.99 -1.58 3.91
CA MET A 61 -14.56 -0.49 3.11
C MET A 61 -15.93 -0.07 3.59
N THR A 62 -16.71 -1.02 4.11
CA THR A 62 -18.09 -0.82 4.54
C THR A 62 -18.22 -0.58 6.04
N GLU A 63 -17.31 -1.14 6.85
CA GLU A 63 -17.34 -1.11 8.31
C GLU A 63 -16.33 -0.12 8.91
N ASP A 64 -16.47 0.12 10.21
CA ASP A 64 -15.62 1.02 10.96
C ASP A 64 -14.36 0.33 11.49
N ILE A 65 -13.28 0.45 10.72
CA ILE A 65 -11.96 -0.09 11.09
C ILE A 65 -11.33 0.59 12.33
N GLY A 66 -11.88 1.71 12.82
CA GLY A 66 -11.37 2.39 14.01
C GLY A 66 -11.76 1.67 15.30
N ASN A 67 -12.94 1.03 15.30
CA ASN A 67 -13.53 0.36 16.45
C ASN A 67 -13.53 -1.18 16.33
N ASP A 68 -13.17 -1.72 15.16
CA ASP A 68 -13.00 -3.16 14.94
C ASP A 68 -11.52 -3.55 14.96
N GLY A 69 -11.10 -4.26 16.01
CA GLY A 69 -9.71 -4.69 16.19
C GLY A 69 -9.21 -5.66 15.13
N GLU A 70 -10.08 -6.53 14.60
CA GLU A 70 -9.73 -7.47 13.52
C GLU A 70 -9.49 -6.70 12.22
N LEU A 71 -10.41 -5.83 11.83
CA LEU A 71 -10.28 -5.08 10.58
C LEU A 71 -9.09 -4.12 10.62
N ARG A 72 -8.80 -3.56 11.80
CA ARG A 72 -7.59 -2.77 12.03
C ARG A 72 -6.33 -3.62 11.88
N ALA A 73 -6.26 -4.77 12.54
CA ALA A 73 -5.13 -5.69 12.45
C ALA A 73 -4.88 -6.20 11.02
N PHE A 74 -5.95 -6.52 10.28
CA PHE A 74 -5.88 -6.87 8.86
C PHE A 74 -5.35 -5.71 8.02
N THR A 75 -5.90 -4.49 8.20
CA THR A 75 -5.49 -3.30 7.45
C THR A 75 -3.99 -3.05 7.55
N PHE A 76 -3.44 -3.05 8.77
CA PHE A 76 -2.00 -2.84 8.97
C PHE A 76 -1.15 -4.03 8.56
N SER A 77 -1.66 -5.26 8.67
CA SER A 77 -1.00 -6.44 8.09
C SER A 77 -0.91 -6.35 6.56
N TYR A 78 -1.92 -5.81 5.89
CA TYR A 78 -1.93 -5.59 4.44
C TYR A 78 -0.90 -4.52 4.02
N VAL A 79 -0.91 -3.37 4.71
CA VAL A 79 0.07 -2.29 4.49
C VAL A 79 1.50 -2.80 4.65
N LYS A 80 1.76 -3.55 5.72
CA LYS A 80 3.09 -4.14 6.00
C LYS A 80 3.50 -5.18 4.96
N SER A 81 2.57 -6.05 4.58
CA SER A 81 2.85 -7.14 3.63
C SER A 81 3.11 -6.63 2.22
N ASP A 82 2.54 -5.47 1.88
CA ASP A 82 2.75 -4.76 0.63
C ASP A 82 2.63 -5.69 -0.61
N PRO A 83 1.51 -6.44 -0.73
CA PRO A 83 1.41 -7.53 -1.70
C PRO A 83 1.34 -7.02 -3.14
N TYR A 84 1.86 -7.81 -4.07
CA TYR A 84 1.94 -7.48 -5.48
C TYR A 84 1.16 -8.50 -6.34
N PHE A 85 -0.10 -8.16 -6.64
CA PHE A 85 -0.97 -8.94 -7.51
C PHE A 85 -1.96 -8.03 -8.25
N PHE A 86 -2.76 -8.59 -9.16
CA PHE A 86 -3.75 -7.83 -9.94
C PHE A 86 -4.69 -7.03 -9.01
N ARG A 87 -4.70 -5.70 -9.17
CA ARG A 87 -5.47 -4.72 -8.36
C ARG A 87 -5.02 -4.51 -6.90
N SER A 88 -3.92 -5.11 -6.44
CA SER A 88 -3.44 -4.89 -5.05
C SER A 88 -3.17 -3.41 -4.74
N GLY A 89 -2.67 -2.65 -5.71
CA GLY A 89 -2.46 -1.20 -5.57
C GLY A 89 -3.75 -0.39 -5.33
N TYR A 90 -4.88 -0.80 -5.94
CA TYR A 90 -6.18 -0.16 -5.70
C TYR A 90 -6.70 -0.48 -4.30
N ILE A 91 -6.49 -1.70 -3.82
CA ILE A 91 -6.85 -2.10 -2.46
C ILE A 91 -6.05 -1.24 -1.47
N LEU A 92 -4.73 -1.16 -1.65
CA LEU A 92 -3.86 -0.35 -0.79
C LEU A 92 -4.27 1.12 -0.80
N GLU A 93 -4.54 1.72 -1.97
CA GLU A 93 -5.03 3.11 -2.08
C GLU A 93 -6.33 3.34 -1.29
N ARG A 94 -7.27 2.39 -1.34
CA ARG A 94 -8.52 2.47 -0.58
C ARG A 94 -8.27 2.33 0.93
N LEU A 95 -7.42 1.40 1.36
CA LEU A 95 -7.07 1.22 2.77
C LEU A 95 -6.36 2.46 3.34
N LEU A 96 -5.42 3.06 2.61
CA LEU A 96 -4.74 4.30 3.03
C LEU A 96 -5.71 5.46 3.25
N ARG A 97 -6.78 5.55 2.45
CA ARG A 97 -7.86 6.54 2.66
C ARG A 97 -8.65 6.31 3.94
N ARG A 98 -8.80 5.06 4.38
CA ARG A 98 -9.41 4.71 5.68
C ARG A 98 -8.46 5.05 6.82
N ILE A 99 -7.19 4.64 6.71
CA ILE A 99 -6.12 4.93 7.68
C ILE A 99 -5.99 6.43 7.98
N LYS A 100 -6.14 7.29 6.96
CA LYS A 100 -6.08 8.76 7.13
C LYS A 100 -7.08 9.31 8.16
N LYS A 101 -8.15 8.58 8.47
CA LYS A 101 -9.20 9.00 9.41
C LYS A 101 -8.99 8.45 10.83
N LEU A 102 -7.96 7.64 11.05
CA LEU A 102 -7.71 6.97 12.31
C LEU A 102 -6.83 7.81 13.22
N ASP A 103 -7.04 7.65 14.52
CA ASP A 103 -5.97 7.92 15.49
C ASP A 103 -4.96 6.77 15.42
N LEU A 104 -3.69 7.09 15.17
CA LEU A 104 -2.64 6.12 14.90
C LEU A 104 -1.73 5.98 16.10
N SER A 105 -1.51 4.75 16.54
CA SER A 105 -0.45 4.43 17.49
C SER A 105 0.94 4.65 16.87
N GLU A 106 1.94 4.84 17.71
CA GLU A 106 3.33 5.00 17.25
C GLU A 106 3.81 3.80 16.41
N THR A 107 3.42 2.59 16.78
CA THR A 107 3.75 1.37 16.01
C THR A 107 3.16 1.40 14.60
N GLU A 108 1.94 1.90 14.45
CA GLU A 108 1.27 2.00 13.15
C GLU A 108 1.87 3.11 12.28
N LYS A 109 2.27 4.23 12.89
CA LYS A 109 3.02 5.29 12.21
C LYS A 109 4.33 4.74 11.66
N ILE A 110 5.11 4.04 12.49
CA ILE A 110 6.39 3.43 12.10
C ILE A 110 6.20 2.45 10.92
N LEU A 111 5.15 1.62 10.95
CA LEU A 111 4.85 0.69 9.85
C LEU A 111 4.62 1.42 8.51
N ILE A 112 3.87 2.51 8.52
CA ILE A 112 3.62 3.30 7.30
C ILE A 112 4.91 3.99 6.84
N GLN A 113 5.72 4.51 7.77
CA GLN A 113 7.03 5.09 7.46
C GLN A 113 7.95 4.08 6.78
N GLU A 114 8.05 2.86 7.32
CA GLU A 114 8.85 1.77 6.73
C GLU A 114 8.39 1.43 5.31
N LEU A 115 7.07 1.38 5.09
CA LEU A 115 6.52 1.16 3.75
C LEU A 115 6.91 2.31 2.79
N ILE A 116 6.83 3.57 3.22
CA ILE A 116 7.25 4.73 2.40
C ILE A 116 8.74 4.63 2.06
N LEU A 117 9.60 4.36 3.04
CA LEU A 117 11.04 4.23 2.82
C LEU A 117 11.35 3.07 1.87
N LYS A 118 10.70 1.91 2.04
CA LYS A 118 10.81 0.79 1.11
C LYS A 118 10.45 1.19 -0.32
N ARG A 119 9.38 1.97 -0.53
CA ARG A 119 8.95 2.44 -1.87
C ARG A 119 9.88 3.50 -2.45
N ILE A 120 10.52 4.31 -1.62
CA ILE A 120 11.61 5.20 -2.04
C ILE A 120 12.82 4.36 -2.50
N ASP A 121 13.18 3.31 -1.77
CA ASP A 121 14.39 2.53 -2.04
C ASP A 121 14.22 1.58 -3.24
N THR A 122 12.99 1.10 -3.49
CA THR A 122 12.72 0.09 -4.53
C THR A 122 12.05 0.70 -5.76
N ASN A 123 10.74 0.92 -5.70
CA ASN A 123 9.96 1.48 -6.79
C ASN A 123 8.71 2.20 -6.25
N ALA A 124 8.40 3.36 -6.83
CA ALA A 124 7.16 4.07 -6.56
C ALA A 124 6.07 3.55 -7.49
N LEU A 125 5.06 2.92 -6.91
CA LEU A 125 3.84 2.56 -7.61
C LEU A 125 2.86 3.74 -7.68
N ARG A 126 1.77 3.58 -8.44
CA ARG A 126 0.73 4.61 -8.60
C ARG A 126 0.22 5.21 -7.27
N ASN A 127 0.15 4.39 -6.22
CA ASN A 127 -0.31 4.75 -4.89
C ASN A 127 0.75 5.44 -4.01
N PHE A 128 1.98 5.64 -4.50
CA PHE A 128 3.06 6.29 -3.71
C PHE A 128 2.67 7.70 -3.28
N ARG A 129 1.93 8.44 -4.11
CA ARG A 129 1.36 9.75 -3.76
C ARG A 129 0.41 9.67 -2.57
N ASP A 130 -0.45 8.67 -2.52
CA ASP A 130 -1.41 8.50 -1.43
C ASP A 130 -0.73 8.09 -0.13
N MET A 131 0.37 7.34 -0.21
CA MET A 131 1.22 7.08 0.95
C MET A 131 1.88 8.37 1.45
N CYS A 132 2.47 9.17 0.55
CA CYS A 132 3.14 10.41 0.94
C CYS A 132 2.18 11.43 1.59
N ARG A 133 0.90 11.43 1.20
CA ARG A 133 -0.15 12.25 1.84
C ARG A 133 -0.36 11.94 3.34
N LEU A 134 0.12 10.80 3.83
CA LEU A 134 0.07 10.45 5.25
C LEU A 134 1.26 11.00 6.05
N ILE A 135 2.33 11.47 5.38
CA ILE A 135 3.55 11.98 6.03
C ILE A 135 3.26 12.99 7.16
N PRO A 136 2.38 13.99 7.00
CA PRO A 136 2.07 14.93 8.09
C PRO A 136 1.49 14.29 9.36
N MET A 137 0.84 13.13 9.25
CA MET A 137 0.17 12.44 10.35
C MET A 137 1.06 11.39 11.01
N ILE A 138 2.00 10.83 10.26
CA ILE A 138 2.92 9.80 10.73
C ILE A 138 4.31 10.35 11.04
N GLU A 139 4.51 11.67 10.97
CA GLU A 139 5.81 12.26 11.29
C GLU A 139 6.11 12.01 12.77
N THR A 140 7.22 11.31 13.01
CA THR A 140 7.79 11.07 14.33
C THR A 140 9.27 11.44 14.27
N GLU A 141 9.88 11.56 15.45
CA GLU A 141 11.31 11.87 15.55
C GLU A 141 12.14 10.92 14.68
N GLY A 142 13.04 11.51 13.88
CA GLY A 142 13.95 10.78 13.01
C GLY A 142 13.39 10.36 11.64
N PHE A 143 12.09 10.42 11.37
CA PHE A 143 11.56 10.04 10.06
C PHE A 143 12.04 10.97 8.93
N SER A 144 12.02 12.28 9.17
CA SER A 144 12.57 13.28 8.25
C SER A 144 14.06 13.06 7.97
N ASN A 145 14.85 12.64 8.97
CA ASN A 145 16.26 12.28 8.78
C ASN A 145 16.45 11.06 7.87
N LYS A 146 15.58 10.04 7.97
CA LYS A 146 15.61 8.86 7.09
C LYS A 146 15.33 9.22 5.63
N ILE A 147 14.41 10.16 5.37
CA ILE A 147 14.15 10.70 4.02
C ILE A 147 15.32 11.57 3.56
N ALA A 148 15.85 12.43 4.42
CA ALA A 148 17.00 13.28 4.10
C ALA A 148 18.26 12.49 3.72
N ALA A 149 18.45 11.31 4.31
CA ALA A 149 19.52 10.40 3.89
C ALA A 149 19.36 9.94 2.43
N ARG A 150 18.12 9.67 1.98
CA ARG A 150 17.82 9.23 0.60
C ARG A 150 17.89 10.35 -0.42
N LEU A 151 17.72 11.61 -0.02
CA LEU A 151 18.01 12.77 -0.87
C LEU A 151 19.48 12.84 -1.28
N ARG A 152 20.39 12.23 -0.50
CA ARG A 152 21.83 12.16 -0.80
C ARG A 152 22.24 10.86 -1.51
N SER A 153 21.30 10.03 -1.94
CA SER A 153 21.61 8.80 -2.67
C SER A 153 22.23 9.12 -4.03
N ASP A 154 23.25 8.37 -4.43
CA ASP A 154 23.86 8.47 -5.76
C ASP A 154 22.88 7.99 -6.85
N GLU A 155 21.98 7.07 -6.49
CA GLU A 155 20.95 6.51 -7.36
C GLU A 155 19.86 7.56 -7.67
N PRO A 156 19.75 8.07 -8.91
CA PRO A 156 18.83 9.16 -9.24
C PRO A 156 17.36 8.80 -8.99
N SER A 157 17.01 7.52 -9.17
CA SER A 157 15.65 7.04 -8.98
C SER A 157 15.20 7.10 -7.51
N ILE A 158 16.09 6.77 -6.57
CA ILE A 158 15.86 6.90 -5.12
C ILE A 158 15.76 8.37 -4.74
N ARG A 159 16.70 9.19 -5.19
CA ARG A 159 16.74 10.63 -4.89
C ARG A 159 15.46 11.34 -5.34
N HIS A 160 15.00 11.09 -6.57
CA HIS A 160 13.76 11.69 -7.08
C HIS A 160 12.52 11.31 -6.26
N ARG A 161 12.42 10.05 -5.83
CA ARG A 161 11.30 9.60 -4.97
C ARG A 161 11.38 10.22 -3.58
N ALA A 162 12.58 10.38 -3.04
CA ALA A 162 12.81 11.06 -1.76
C ALA A 162 12.44 12.56 -1.84
N GLU A 163 12.81 13.24 -2.93
CA GLU A 163 12.40 14.63 -3.21
C GLU A 163 10.88 14.75 -3.22
N PHE A 164 10.20 13.86 -3.93
CA PHE A 164 8.74 13.84 -3.98
C PHE A 164 8.11 13.63 -2.60
N ALA A 165 8.62 12.69 -1.80
CA ALA A 165 8.13 12.47 -0.43
C ALA A 165 8.39 13.68 0.47
N ALA A 166 9.53 14.36 0.30
CA ALA A 166 9.91 15.51 1.11
C ALA A 166 8.93 16.70 0.98
N LEU A 167 8.25 16.83 -0.17
CA LEU A 167 7.21 17.84 -0.41
C LEU A 167 6.01 17.75 0.55
N TYR A 168 5.82 16.60 1.19
CA TYR A 168 4.69 16.35 2.09
C TYR A 168 5.02 16.58 3.57
N PHE A 169 6.26 16.89 3.93
CA PHE A 169 6.53 17.36 5.28
C PHE A 169 5.88 18.73 5.50
N PRO A 170 5.27 18.98 6.66
CA PRO A 170 4.78 20.31 6.99
C PRO A 170 5.96 21.29 6.90
N ILE A 171 5.74 22.41 6.21
CA ILE A 171 6.71 23.52 6.21
C ILE A 171 6.89 23.92 7.67
N ARG A 172 8.10 23.73 8.22
CA ARG A 172 8.46 24.27 9.54
C ARG A 172 8.47 25.79 9.43
N GLY A 173 7.31 26.42 9.63
CA GLY A 173 7.09 27.82 9.27
C GLY A 173 5.71 28.36 9.64
N LYS A 174 5.21 28.05 10.84
CA LYS A 174 4.34 28.91 11.64
C LYS A 174 4.22 28.29 13.03
N ALA A 175 5.10 28.73 13.93
CA ALA A 175 4.75 28.71 15.34
C ALA A 175 3.38 29.41 15.46
N ARG A 176 2.37 28.70 15.96
CA ARG A 176 1.16 29.37 16.44
C ARG A 176 1.62 30.34 17.51
N GLY A 177 1.24 31.61 17.34
CA GLY A 177 1.80 32.73 18.08
C GLY A 177 1.82 32.50 19.58
N VAL A 178 3.03 32.59 20.13
CA VAL A 178 3.24 33.12 21.47
C VAL A 178 4.29 34.18 21.26
N GLY A 179 3.89 35.43 21.49
CA GLY A 179 4.76 36.60 21.33
C GLY A 179 5.99 36.46 22.21
N PHE A 180 7.13 36.84 21.67
CA PHE A 180 8.30 37.16 22.46
C PHE A 180 8.56 38.65 22.24
N GLU A 181 8.10 39.45 23.19
CA GLU A 181 8.54 40.84 23.35
C GLU A 181 10.02 40.82 23.74
N MET A 182 10.83 41.62 23.06
CA MET A 182 12.20 41.89 23.48
C MET A 182 12.20 43.08 24.44
N ALA A 183 12.73 42.84 25.64
CA ALA A 183 13.37 43.85 26.47
C ALA A 183 14.88 43.58 26.45
#